data_AF-X1GT81-F1
#
_entry.id   AF-X1GT81-F1
#
_cell.length_a   1.000
_cell.length_b   1.000
_cell.length_c   1.000
_cell.angle_alpha   90.00
_cell.angle_beta   90.00
_cell.angle_gamma   90.00
#
_symmetry.space_group_name_H-M   'P 1'
#
loop_
_entity.id
_entity.type
_entity.pdbx_description
1 polymer ?
#
loop_
_entity_poly.entity_id
_entity_poly.type
_entity_poly.pdbx_seq_one_letter_code
_entity_poly.pdbx_strand_id
1 'polypeptide(L)'
;DGWYGRIFNGCGFFDPDKPIRKFTKKELDALLYKDATKIRVDGVNLTYLGLIPQIKKSFLSKDVEAMQPHIRAFVERAVTFTTCPECEGTRLSELARSSKIKGVNIAEACAMQITDLAEWVRALADDKRLGAGVAPLLATLRHTLDSFVGIGLGYLSLARPAGTLSGGEAQRVKMIRHLGSALTDVTYVFDEPTIGLHPHDIARMNELLIQLRDKGNTVLVVEHKPEVIGIADHVVDLGPAAGSVVARWSMKARCRVCVAAEASPAGTWTTVRRS
;
A
#
# COMPACT_ATOMS: atom_id res chain seq x y z
N ASP A 1 7.48 -12.44 37.07
CA ASP A 1 7.26 -13.91 36.98
C ASP A 1 7.15 -14.43 35.55
N GLY A 2 8.27 -14.56 34.86
CA GLY A 2 8.31 -15.15 33.52
C GLY A 2 9.61 -15.92 33.29
N TRP A 3 9.64 -16.79 32.27
CA TRP A 3 10.84 -17.54 31.91
C TRP A 3 12.06 -16.64 31.70
N TYR A 4 11.88 -15.44 31.14
CA TYR A 4 12.96 -14.47 30.98
C TYR A 4 13.52 -13.95 32.30
N GLY A 5 12.67 -13.63 33.29
CA GLY A 5 13.14 -13.21 34.61
C GLY A 5 13.99 -14.29 35.29
N ARG A 6 13.59 -15.57 35.17
CA ARG A 6 14.39 -16.70 35.66
C ARG A 6 15.73 -16.83 34.93
N ILE A 7 15.75 -16.68 33.61
CA ILE A 7 16.98 -16.73 32.81
C ILE A 7 17.95 -15.62 33.22
N PHE A 8 17.49 -14.37 33.32
CA PHE A 8 18.37 -13.23 33.65
C PHE A 8 18.85 -13.30 35.11
N ASN A 9 18.00 -13.69 36.06
CA ASN A 9 18.39 -13.84 37.47
C ASN A 9 19.34 -15.03 37.69
N GLY A 10 19.17 -16.12 36.94
CA GLY A 10 19.95 -17.35 37.09
C GLY A 10 21.15 -17.49 36.15
N CYS A 11 21.48 -16.48 35.34
CA CYS A 11 22.50 -16.61 34.30
C CYS A 11 23.93 -16.67 34.83
N GLY A 12 24.18 -16.18 36.05
CA GLY A 12 25.50 -16.13 36.67
C GLY A 12 26.51 -15.18 35.99
N PHE A 13 26.06 -14.35 35.03
CA PHE A 13 26.95 -13.43 34.32
C PHE A 13 27.06 -12.04 34.96
N PHE A 14 26.10 -11.67 35.81
CA PHE A 14 26.05 -10.42 36.56
C PHE A 14 25.13 -10.61 37.77
N ASP A 15 25.24 -9.68 38.72
CA ASP A 15 24.34 -9.59 39.87
C ASP A 15 23.05 -8.85 39.46
N PRO A 16 21.86 -9.48 39.52
CA PRO A 16 20.59 -8.85 39.15
C PRO A 16 20.16 -7.73 40.11
N ASP A 17 20.63 -7.73 41.36
CA ASP A 17 20.28 -6.73 42.37
C ASP A 17 21.19 -5.49 42.30
N LYS A 18 22.30 -5.60 41.58
CA LYS A 18 23.24 -4.50 41.35
C LYS A 18 22.61 -3.47 40.39
N PRO A 19 22.64 -2.16 40.70
CA PRO A 19 22.16 -1.14 39.76
C PRO A 19 22.95 -1.15 38.45
N ILE A 20 22.28 -1.09 37.30
CA ILE A 20 22.91 -1.14 35.95
C ILE A 20 24.06 -0.12 35.82
N ARG A 21 23.91 1.09 36.37
CA ARG A 21 24.96 2.12 36.36
C ARG A 21 26.28 1.71 37.02
N LYS A 22 26.27 0.68 37.87
CA LYS A 22 27.45 0.13 38.57
C LYS A 22 28.02 -1.10 37.85
N PHE A 23 27.41 -1.56 36.78
CA PHE A 23 27.89 -2.73 36.04
C PHE A 23 29.28 -2.42 35.45
N THR A 24 30.17 -3.40 35.55
CA THR A 24 31.42 -3.41 34.79
C THR A 24 31.10 -3.55 33.30
N LYS A 25 32.06 -3.20 32.43
CA LYS A 25 31.92 -3.39 30.99
C LYS A 25 31.55 -4.83 30.62
N LYS A 26 32.12 -5.82 31.33
CA LYS A 26 31.86 -7.25 31.10
C LYS A 26 30.45 -7.67 31.51
N GLU A 27 29.95 -7.18 32.65
CA GLU A 27 28.58 -7.44 33.11
C GLU A 27 27.55 -6.78 32.17
N LEU A 28 27.82 -5.54 31.73
CA LEU A 28 26.94 -4.82 30.80
C LEU A 28 26.92 -5.48 29.42
N ASP A 29 28.08 -5.92 28.91
CA ASP A 29 28.18 -6.68 27.67
C ASP A 29 27.42 -8.01 27.77
N ALA A 30 27.56 -8.71 28.90
CA ALA A 30 26.83 -9.93 29.16
C ALA A 30 25.30 -9.73 29.15
N LEU A 31 24.82 -8.62 29.71
CA LEU A 31 23.39 -8.27 29.71
C LEU A 31 22.90 -7.90 28.29
N LEU A 32 23.67 -7.09 27.55
CA LEU A 32 23.21 -6.48 26.31
C LEU A 32 23.48 -7.32 25.06
N TYR A 33 24.70 -7.82 24.87
CA TYR A 33 25.18 -8.29 23.56
C TYR A 33 25.51 -9.78 23.51
N LYS A 34 25.60 -10.46 24.65
CA LYS A 34 26.05 -11.85 24.72
C LYS A 34 25.29 -12.79 23.77
N ASP A 35 26.05 -13.59 23.05
CA ASP A 35 25.54 -14.62 22.16
C ASP A 35 24.87 -15.77 22.91
N ALA A 36 24.16 -16.61 22.14
CA ALA A 36 23.44 -17.78 22.63
C ALA A 36 24.37 -18.70 23.45
N THR A 37 24.19 -18.70 24.77
CA THR A 37 25.03 -19.47 25.70
C THR A 37 24.15 -20.46 26.47
N LYS A 38 24.55 -21.73 26.53
CA LYS A 38 23.82 -22.72 27.35
C LYS A 38 24.07 -22.44 28.83
N ILE A 39 22.98 -22.30 29.58
CA ILE A 39 22.99 -22.11 31.02
C ILE A 39 22.09 -23.15 31.68
N ARG A 40 22.33 -23.42 32.96
CA ARG A 40 21.45 -24.28 33.76
C ARG A 40 20.87 -23.46 34.89
N VAL A 41 19.55 -23.33 34.91
CA VAL A 41 18.80 -22.57 35.93
C VAL A 41 17.73 -23.47 36.49
N ASP A 42 17.67 -23.58 37.82
CA ASP A 42 16.69 -24.42 38.54
C ASP A 42 16.62 -25.87 38.00
N GLY A 43 17.77 -26.44 37.66
CA GLY A 43 17.87 -27.80 37.13
C GLY A 43 17.54 -27.95 35.64
N VAL A 44 17.05 -26.91 34.97
CA VAL A 44 16.67 -26.91 33.54
C VAL A 44 17.77 -26.32 32.66
N ASN A 45 18.08 -26.98 31.55
CA ASN A 45 19.00 -26.46 30.54
C ASN A 45 18.30 -25.44 29.64
N LEU A 46 18.74 -24.19 29.69
CA LEU A 46 18.20 -23.07 28.92
C LEU A 46 19.29 -22.45 28.05
N THR A 47 18.87 -21.63 27.08
CA THR A 47 19.80 -20.80 26.29
C THR A 47 19.63 -19.36 26.76
N TYR A 48 20.69 -18.81 27.35
CA TYR A 48 20.80 -17.38 27.60
C TYR A 48 21.07 -16.64 26.31
N LEU A 49 20.45 -15.49 26.15
CA LEU A 49 20.70 -14.56 25.05
C LEU A 49 20.67 -13.15 25.63
N GLY A 50 21.62 -12.30 25.25
CA GLY A 50 21.61 -10.89 25.64
C GLY A 50 20.35 -10.17 25.14
N LEU A 51 19.99 -9.06 25.77
CA LEU A 51 18.77 -8.31 25.46
C LEU A 51 18.71 -7.89 23.99
N ILE A 52 19.81 -7.41 23.40
CA ILE A 52 19.81 -6.92 22.01
C ILE A 52 19.66 -8.07 21.01
N PRO A 53 20.46 -9.16 21.06
CA PRO A 53 20.22 -10.31 20.18
C PRO A 53 18.82 -10.92 20.36
N GLN A 54 18.28 -10.91 21.57
CA GLN A 54 16.92 -11.38 21.83
C GLN A 54 15.87 -10.48 21.19
N ILE A 55 15.97 -9.17 21.36
CA ILE A 55 15.06 -8.21 20.71
C ILE A 55 15.14 -8.33 19.19
N LYS A 56 16.37 -8.41 18.63
CA LYS A 56 16.59 -8.60 17.20
C LYS A 56 15.90 -9.86 16.68
N LYS A 57 16.05 -10.99 17.38
CA LYS A 57 15.45 -12.27 16.99
C LYS A 57 13.93 -12.27 17.11
N SER A 58 13.39 -11.77 18.22
CA SER A 58 11.96 -11.87 18.55
C SER A 58 11.11 -10.81 17.88
N PHE A 59 11.63 -9.60 17.71
CA PHE A 59 10.83 -8.45 17.26
C PHE A 59 11.29 -7.91 15.90
N LEU A 60 12.57 -7.95 15.56
CA LEU A 60 13.09 -7.30 14.34
C LEU A 60 13.28 -8.23 13.14
N SER A 61 12.75 -9.46 13.22
CA SER A 61 12.73 -10.42 12.12
C SER A 61 11.54 -10.25 11.17
N LYS A 62 10.56 -9.41 11.53
CA LYS A 62 9.36 -9.13 10.75
C LYS A 62 9.28 -7.66 10.40
N ASP A 63 8.57 -7.36 9.31
CA ASP A 63 8.22 -5.99 8.96
C ASP A 63 7.34 -5.36 10.07
N VAL A 64 7.64 -4.12 10.43
CA VAL A 64 6.93 -3.33 11.46
C VAL A 64 5.45 -3.20 11.14
N GLU A 65 5.12 -3.04 9.86
CA GLU A 65 3.74 -2.92 9.39
C GLU A 65 2.95 -4.24 9.52
N ALA A 66 3.64 -5.38 9.59
CA ALA A 66 3.04 -6.69 9.80
C ALA A 66 2.94 -7.09 11.30
N MET A 67 3.45 -6.26 12.22
CA MET A 67 3.42 -6.54 13.65
C MET A 67 2.06 -6.25 14.28
N GLN A 68 1.74 -7.00 15.35
CA GLN A 68 0.58 -6.70 16.21
C GLN A 68 0.72 -5.31 16.84
N PRO A 69 -0.38 -4.57 17.07
CA PRO A 69 -0.32 -3.16 17.49
C PRO A 69 0.54 -2.89 18.73
N HIS A 70 0.45 -3.75 19.75
CA HIS A 70 1.25 -3.59 20.97
C HIS A 70 2.74 -3.86 20.76
N ILE A 71 3.09 -4.76 19.83
CA ILE A 71 4.48 -5.04 19.46
C ILE A 71 5.05 -3.89 18.64
N ARG A 72 4.29 -3.38 17.68
CA ARG A 72 4.65 -2.21 16.89
C ARG A 72 4.94 -1.00 17.78
N ALA A 73 4.04 -0.69 18.71
CA ALA A 73 4.23 0.40 19.66
C ALA A 73 5.48 0.24 20.53
N PHE A 74 5.89 -1.00 20.85
CA PHE A 74 7.16 -1.23 21.52
C PHE A 74 8.35 -0.93 20.60
N VAL A 75 8.35 -1.48 19.38
CA VAL A 75 9.44 -1.31 18.41
C VAL A 75 9.62 0.16 18.04
N GLU A 76 8.54 0.90 17.76
CA GLU A 76 8.59 2.33 17.43
C GLU A 76 9.16 3.18 18.56
N ARG A 77 8.98 2.80 19.83
CA ARG A 77 9.58 3.50 20.98
C ARG A 77 11.03 3.12 21.23
N ALA A 78 11.41 1.88 20.95
CA ALA A 78 12.69 1.30 21.35
C ALA A 78 13.73 1.29 20.23
N VAL A 79 13.32 1.49 18.97
CA VAL A 79 14.16 1.34 17.78
C VAL A 79 14.06 2.56 16.90
N THR A 80 15.21 3.08 16.49
CA THR A 80 15.30 4.12 15.46
C THR A 80 15.59 3.48 14.12
N PHE A 81 14.73 3.74 13.13
CA PHE A 81 14.98 3.33 11.75
C PHE A 81 15.85 4.39 11.08
N THR A 82 16.95 3.94 10.48
CA THR A 82 17.85 4.79 9.70
C THR A 82 17.92 4.26 8.27
N THR A 83 18.28 5.14 7.34
CA THR A 83 18.64 4.70 5.99
C THR A 83 19.84 3.75 6.07
N CYS A 84 19.74 2.60 5.39
CA CYS A 84 20.84 1.64 5.34
C CYS A 84 22.03 2.28 4.60
N PRO A 85 23.24 2.32 5.18
CA PRO A 85 24.39 2.95 4.55
C PRO A 85 24.93 2.16 3.35
N GLU A 86 24.71 0.85 3.28
CA GLU A 86 25.21 0.02 2.19
C GLU A 86 24.43 0.22 0.89
N CYS A 87 23.09 0.26 1.00
CA CYS A 87 22.21 0.39 -0.15
C CYS A 87 21.58 1.78 -0.27
N GLU A 88 21.87 2.70 0.66
CA GLU A 88 21.31 4.05 0.71
C GLU A 88 19.77 4.08 0.68
N GLY A 89 19.14 3.04 1.24
CA GLY A 89 17.68 2.91 1.26
C GLY A 89 17.05 2.36 -0.02
N THR A 90 17.83 2.04 -1.05
CA THR A 90 17.33 1.46 -2.32
C THR A 90 16.82 0.03 -2.17
N ARG A 91 17.20 -0.67 -1.09
CA ARG A 91 16.86 -2.08 -0.80
C ARG A 91 17.38 -3.08 -1.85
N LEU A 92 18.38 -2.66 -2.62
CA LEU A 92 18.98 -3.45 -3.69
C LEU A 92 20.46 -3.69 -3.43
N SER A 93 20.97 -4.82 -3.93
CA SER A 93 22.39 -5.13 -3.91
C SER A 93 23.17 -4.18 -4.83
N GLU A 94 24.48 -4.05 -4.58
CA GLU A 94 25.37 -3.27 -5.45
C GLU A 94 25.31 -3.75 -6.92
N LEU A 95 25.28 -5.07 -7.14
CA LEU A 95 25.15 -5.66 -8.48
C LEU A 95 23.86 -5.24 -9.20
N ALA A 96 22.74 -5.11 -8.48
CA ALA A 96 21.50 -4.64 -9.08
C ALA A 96 21.56 -3.14 -9.44
N ARG A 97 22.27 -2.33 -8.63
CA ARG A 97 22.45 -0.89 -8.86
C ARG A 97 23.48 -0.56 -9.94
N SER A 98 24.42 -1.45 -10.22
CA SER A 98 25.43 -1.26 -11.27
C SER A 98 24.88 -1.47 -12.68
N SER A 99 23.79 -2.21 -12.82
CA SER A 99 23.09 -2.37 -14.09
C SER A 99 22.33 -1.11 -14.47
N LYS A 100 22.65 -0.54 -15.63
CA LYS A 100 22.13 0.75 -16.09
C LYS A 100 21.56 0.66 -17.49
N ILE A 101 20.41 1.30 -17.71
CA ILE A 101 19.81 1.52 -19.03
C ILE A 101 19.87 3.03 -19.28
N LYS A 102 20.53 3.46 -20.37
CA LYS A 102 20.80 4.89 -20.64
C LYS A 102 21.34 5.68 -19.42
N GLY A 103 22.24 5.05 -18.66
CA GLY A 103 22.87 5.68 -17.49
C GLY A 103 22.06 5.64 -16.20
N VAL A 104 20.81 5.16 -16.23
CA VAL A 104 19.88 5.09 -15.10
C VAL A 104 19.76 3.65 -14.60
N ASN A 105 19.95 3.42 -13.31
CA ASN A 105 19.70 2.12 -12.67
C ASN A 105 18.24 1.99 -12.19
N ILE A 106 17.85 0.78 -11.77
CA ILE A 106 16.47 0.51 -11.32
C ILE A 106 16.05 1.36 -10.11
N ALA A 107 16.95 1.66 -9.18
CA ALA A 107 16.63 2.45 -8.00
C ALA A 107 16.36 3.92 -8.37
N GLU A 108 17.20 4.48 -9.24
CA GLU A 108 17.05 5.83 -9.79
C GLU A 108 15.74 5.93 -10.58
N ALA A 109 15.43 4.95 -11.44
CA ALA A 109 14.16 4.90 -12.18
C ALA A 109 12.95 4.84 -11.25
N CYS A 110 12.98 4.03 -10.19
CA CYS A 110 11.89 3.97 -9.22
C CYS A 110 11.75 5.24 -8.36
N ALA A 111 12.82 6.01 -8.19
CA ALA A 111 12.82 7.25 -7.41
C ALA A 111 12.30 8.46 -8.20
N MET A 112 12.31 8.41 -9.54
CA MET A 112 11.72 9.44 -10.40
C MET A 112 10.24 9.67 -10.09
N GLN A 113 9.77 10.88 -10.32
CA GLN A 113 8.33 11.10 -10.44
C GLN A 113 7.81 10.26 -11.61
N ILE A 114 6.60 9.73 -11.46
CA ILE A 114 6.01 8.86 -12.47
C ILE A 114 5.84 9.60 -13.81
N THR A 115 5.62 10.92 -13.80
CA THR A 115 5.69 11.76 -15.01
C THR A 115 7.02 11.62 -15.74
N ASP A 116 8.13 11.81 -15.02
CA ASP A 116 9.47 11.78 -15.59
C ASP A 116 9.85 10.36 -16.02
N LEU A 117 9.44 9.37 -15.23
CA LEU A 117 9.63 7.96 -15.55
C LEU A 117 8.86 7.58 -16.83
N ALA A 118 7.65 8.08 -17.03
CA ALA A 118 6.87 7.84 -18.24
C ALA A 118 7.57 8.41 -19.48
N GLU A 119 8.12 9.62 -19.38
CA GLU A 119 8.91 10.23 -20.45
C GLU A 119 10.20 9.45 -20.74
N TRP A 120 10.91 9.03 -19.70
CA TRP A 120 12.11 8.21 -19.84
C TRP A 120 11.80 6.87 -20.53
N VAL A 121 10.72 6.19 -20.14
CA VAL A 121 10.27 4.94 -20.79
C VAL A 121 9.88 5.17 -22.26
N ARG A 122 9.23 6.29 -22.60
CA ARG A 122 8.94 6.64 -24.00
C ARG A 122 10.24 6.80 -24.81
N ALA A 123 11.22 7.50 -24.26
CA ALA A 123 12.52 7.66 -24.90
C ALA A 123 13.32 6.36 -25.03
N LEU A 124 13.03 5.33 -24.22
CA LEU A 124 13.58 3.99 -24.41
C LEU A 124 12.88 3.23 -25.53
N ALA A 125 11.55 3.36 -25.66
CA ALA A 125 10.79 2.69 -26.71
C ALA A 125 11.22 3.14 -28.13
N ASP A 126 11.71 4.37 -28.26
CA ASP A 126 12.22 4.92 -29.52
C ASP A 126 13.68 4.53 -29.81
N ASP A 127 14.39 3.92 -28.86
CA ASP A 127 15.79 3.54 -29.03
C ASP A 127 15.90 2.22 -29.81
N LYS A 128 16.30 2.33 -31.08
CA LYS A 128 16.51 1.17 -31.98
C LYS A 128 17.55 0.17 -31.50
N ARG A 129 18.39 0.52 -30.51
CA ARG A 129 19.38 -0.40 -29.90
C ARG A 129 18.72 -1.37 -28.94
N LEU A 130 17.57 -1.01 -28.35
CA LEU A 130 16.75 -1.92 -27.56
C LEU A 130 16.01 -2.81 -28.55
N GLY A 131 16.49 -4.05 -28.70
CA GLY A 131 15.98 -4.99 -29.70
C GLY A 131 14.46 -5.21 -29.61
N ALA A 132 13.86 -5.64 -30.72
CA ALA A 132 12.41 -5.79 -30.88
C ALA A 132 11.74 -6.67 -29.79
N GLY A 133 12.49 -7.57 -29.15
CA GLY A 133 11.99 -8.42 -28.06
C GLY A 133 11.50 -7.66 -26.81
N VAL A 134 11.97 -6.43 -26.58
CA VAL A 134 11.59 -5.64 -25.39
C VAL A 134 10.41 -4.70 -25.66
N ALA A 135 10.03 -4.49 -26.92
CA ALA A 135 8.98 -3.55 -27.30
C ALA A 135 7.62 -3.81 -26.61
N PRO A 136 7.12 -5.07 -26.49
CA PRO A 136 5.86 -5.33 -25.79
C PRO A 136 5.91 -4.96 -24.29
N LEU A 137 7.07 -5.17 -23.65
CA LEU A 137 7.29 -4.81 -22.26
C LEU A 137 7.25 -3.28 -22.07
N LEU A 138 7.95 -2.53 -22.93
CA LEU A 138 7.95 -1.07 -22.88
C LEU A 138 6.57 -0.49 -23.18
N ALA A 139 5.81 -1.09 -24.09
CA ALA A 139 4.44 -0.69 -24.39
C ALA A 139 3.52 -0.87 -23.15
N THR A 140 3.63 -2.00 -22.46
CA THR A 140 2.85 -2.30 -21.25
C THR A 140 3.23 -1.36 -20.10
N LEU A 141 4.53 -1.14 -19.90
CA LEU A 141 5.03 -0.23 -18.88
C LEU A 141 4.57 1.21 -19.15
N ARG A 142 4.70 1.68 -20.39
CA ARG A 142 4.24 3.00 -20.81
C ARG A 142 2.74 3.17 -20.55
N HIS A 143 1.90 2.24 -20.97
CA HIS A 143 0.46 2.30 -20.70
C HIS A 143 0.15 2.38 -19.20
N THR A 144 0.89 1.63 -18.37
CA THR A 144 0.70 1.65 -16.92
C THR A 144 1.08 3.01 -16.34
N LEU A 145 2.22 3.57 -16.71
CA LEU A 145 2.68 4.88 -16.24
C LEU A 145 1.78 6.02 -16.74
N ASP A 146 1.34 5.96 -17.99
CA ASP A 146 0.37 6.91 -18.55
C ASP A 146 -0.95 6.87 -17.78
N SER A 147 -1.38 5.68 -17.34
CA SER A 147 -2.56 5.54 -16.48
C SER A 147 -2.34 6.23 -15.12
N PHE A 148 -1.18 6.07 -14.48
CA PHE A 148 -0.85 6.80 -13.25
C PHE A 148 -0.91 8.32 -13.46
N VAL A 149 -0.34 8.83 -14.56
CA VAL A 149 -0.35 10.27 -14.88
C VAL A 149 -1.77 10.76 -15.14
N GLY A 150 -2.56 10.05 -15.96
CA GLY A 150 -3.92 10.42 -16.33
C GLY A 150 -4.85 10.55 -15.13
N ILE A 151 -4.64 9.74 -14.09
CA ILE A 151 -5.44 9.80 -12.86
C ILE A 151 -4.90 10.75 -11.80
N GLY A 152 -3.89 11.53 -12.17
CA GLY A 152 -3.31 12.54 -11.31
C GLY A 152 -2.41 11.99 -10.21
N LEU A 153 -1.84 10.80 -10.40
CA LEU A 153 -0.81 10.22 -9.52
C LEU A 153 0.60 10.35 -10.10
N GLY A 154 0.79 11.15 -11.15
CA GLY A 154 2.08 11.37 -11.80
C GLY A 154 3.16 11.95 -10.89
N TYR A 155 2.78 12.70 -9.84
CA TYR A 155 3.72 13.28 -8.87
C TYR A 155 4.32 12.25 -7.89
N LEU A 156 3.75 11.04 -7.82
CA LEU A 156 4.28 9.97 -6.99
C LEU A 156 5.57 9.41 -7.60
N SER A 157 6.33 8.70 -6.78
CA SER A 157 7.42 7.82 -7.23
C SER A 157 7.08 6.37 -6.90
N LEU A 158 7.63 5.42 -7.66
CA LEU A 158 7.45 3.99 -7.39
C LEU A 158 8.17 3.55 -6.10
N ALA A 159 9.15 4.33 -5.65
CA ALA A 159 9.87 4.11 -4.39
C ALA A 159 9.07 4.53 -3.15
N ARG A 160 7.95 5.27 -3.30
CA ARG A 160 7.14 5.73 -2.16
C ARG A 160 6.49 4.53 -1.44
N PRO A 161 6.68 4.38 -0.11
CA PRO A 161 6.05 3.29 0.63
C PRO A 161 4.51 3.38 0.58
N ALA A 162 3.85 2.25 0.34
CA ALA A 162 2.39 2.19 0.22
C ALA A 162 1.65 2.67 1.49
N GLY A 163 2.21 2.43 2.67
CA GLY A 163 1.67 2.89 3.96
C GLY A 163 1.66 4.41 4.13
N THR A 164 2.37 5.16 3.27
CA THR A 164 2.40 6.64 3.30
C THR A 164 1.40 7.29 2.35
N LEU A 165 0.68 6.49 1.55
CA LEU A 165 -0.36 7.00 0.65
C LEU A 165 -1.58 7.43 1.47
N SER A 166 -2.16 8.58 1.12
CA SER A 166 -3.49 8.97 1.58
C SER A 166 -4.54 7.96 1.12
N GLY A 167 -5.70 7.94 1.78
CA GLY A 167 -6.81 7.07 1.39
C GLY A 167 -7.19 7.23 -0.08
N GLY A 168 -7.24 8.48 -0.57
CA GLY A 168 -7.54 8.77 -1.97
C GLY A 168 -6.47 8.35 -2.96
N GLU A 169 -5.18 8.52 -2.61
CA GLU A 169 -4.08 8.00 -3.44
C GLU A 169 -4.14 6.47 -3.50
N ALA A 170 -4.28 5.79 -2.36
CA ALA A 170 -4.33 4.32 -2.31
C ALA A 170 -5.52 3.76 -3.11
N GLN A 171 -6.68 4.40 -3.01
CA GLN A 171 -7.87 4.03 -3.78
C GLN A 171 -7.64 4.17 -5.28
N ARG A 172 -7.06 5.29 -5.72
CA ARG A 172 -6.71 5.51 -7.14
C ARG A 172 -5.64 4.54 -7.65
N VAL A 173 -4.62 4.21 -6.87
CA VAL A 173 -3.62 3.18 -7.24
C VAL A 173 -4.30 1.83 -7.48
N LYS A 174 -5.28 1.46 -6.65
CA LYS A 174 -6.03 0.21 -6.80
C LYS A 174 -6.82 0.18 -8.12
N MET A 175 -7.35 1.32 -8.56
CA MET A 175 -8.06 1.44 -9.84
C MET A 175 -7.17 1.16 -11.05
N ILE A 176 -5.90 1.56 -11.02
CA ILE A 176 -4.95 1.35 -12.13
C ILE A 176 -4.84 -0.13 -12.49
N ARG A 177 -4.85 -1.02 -11.49
CA ARG A 177 -4.78 -2.47 -11.73
C ARG A 177 -5.94 -2.96 -12.59
N HIS A 178 -7.12 -2.37 -12.44
CA HIS A 178 -8.30 -2.72 -13.22
C HIS A 178 -8.25 -2.10 -14.62
N LEU A 179 -7.74 -0.88 -14.75
CA LEU A 179 -7.54 -0.23 -16.06
C LEU A 179 -6.46 -0.92 -16.90
N GLY A 180 -5.39 -1.42 -16.29
CA GLY A 180 -4.32 -2.14 -16.97
C GLY A 180 -4.70 -3.56 -17.39
N SER A 181 -5.84 -4.07 -16.93
CA SER A 181 -6.30 -5.41 -17.28
C SER A 181 -6.88 -5.44 -18.69
N ALA A 182 -6.55 -6.48 -19.47
CA ALA A 182 -7.18 -6.75 -20.76
C ALA A 182 -8.60 -7.35 -20.63
N LEU A 183 -9.11 -7.46 -19.40
CA LEU A 183 -10.43 -8.00 -19.13
C LEU A 183 -11.52 -7.08 -19.69
N THR A 184 -12.33 -7.67 -20.54
CA THR A 184 -13.57 -7.12 -21.10
C THR A 184 -14.73 -8.00 -20.63
N ASP A 185 -15.97 -7.51 -20.68
CA ASP A 185 -17.17 -8.21 -20.17
C ASP A 185 -17.13 -8.54 -18.66
N VAL A 186 -16.34 -7.80 -17.87
CA VAL A 186 -16.33 -7.92 -16.40
C VAL A 186 -17.32 -6.94 -15.79
N THR A 187 -17.98 -7.36 -14.71
CA THR A 187 -18.77 -6.46 -13.86
C THR A 187 -17.92 -5.99 -12.68
N TYR A 188 -17.60 -4.70 -12.65
CA TYR A 188 -16.94 -4.05 -11.52
C TYR A 188 -17.99 -3.47 -10.59
N VAL A 189 -17.85 -3.72 -9.29
CA VAL A 189 -18.72 -3.15 -8.24
C VAL A 189 -17.86 -2.29 -7.32
N PHE A 190 -18.19 -1.01 -7.25
CA PHE A 190 -17.54 -0.02 -6.39
C PHE A 190 -18.49 0.42 -5.30
N ASP A 191 -18.00 0.41 -4.07
CA ASP A 191 -18.69 0.89 -2.89
C ASP A 191 -18.05 2.22 -2.45
N GLU A 192 -18.79 3.31 -2.61
CA GLU A 192 -18.36 4.71 -2.38
C GLU A 192 -16.92 5.02 -2.84
N PRO A 193 -16.61 4.88 -4.14
CA PRO A 193 -15.26 5.09 -4.66
C PRO A 193 -14.73 6.52 -4.49
N THR A 194 -15.54 7.49 -4.08
CA THR A 194 -15.09 8.86 -3.85
C THR A 194 -15.01 9.25 -2.38
N ILE A 195 -15.28 8.34 -1.44
CA ILE A 195 -15.20 8.64 -0.01
C ILE A 195 -13.81 9.15 0.36
N GLY A 196 -13.75 10.28 1.07
CA GLY A 196 -12.49 10.92 1.47
C GLY A 196 -11.66 11.51 0.32
N LEU A 197 -12.17 11.55 -0.92
CA LEU A 197 -11.51 12.26 -2.02
C LEU A 197 -11.76 13.77 -1.95
N HIS A 198 -10.71 14.54 -2.22
CA HIS A 198 -10.81 15.98 -2.47
C HIS A 198 -11.65 16.24 -3.74
N PRO A 199 -12.46 17.31 -3.83
CA PRO A 199 -13.32 17.58 -4.99
C PRO A 199 -12.61 17.51 -6.36
N HIS A 200 -11.38 18.04 -6.43
CA HIS A 200 -10.56 17.96 -7.64
C HIS A 200 -10.25 16.52 -8.09
N ASP A 201 -10.13 15.57 -7.16
CA ASP A 201 -9.84 14.17 -7.46
C ASP A 201 -11.10 13.35 -7.81
N ILE A 202 -12.30 13.88 -7.52
CA ILE A 202 -13.57 13.25 -7.90
C ILE A 202 -13.72 13.24 -9.42
N ALA A 203 -13.39 14.35 -10.09
CA ALA A 203 -13.44 14.44 -11.55
C ALA A 203 -12.54 13.37 -12.22
N ARG A 204 -11.34 13.16 -11.67
CA ARG A 204 -10.42 12.12 -12.15
C ARG A 204 -10.96 10.72 -11.90
N MET A 205 -11.59 10.47 -10.75
CA MET A 205 -12.25 9.19 -10.48
C MET A 205 -13.39 8.93 -11.49
N ASN A 206 -14.18 9.96 -11.79
CA ASN A 206 -15.26 9.88 -12.77
C ASN A 206 -14.77 9.49 -14.16
N GLU A 207 -13.68 10.12 -14.63
CA GLU A 207 -13.02 9.76 -15.89
C GLU A 207 -12.59 8.29 -15.90
N LEU A 208 -12.16 7.73 -14.77
CA LEU A 208 -11.78 6.32 -14.69
C LEU A 208 -12.94 5.35 -14.77
N LEU A 209 -14.04 5.67 -14.10
CA LEU A 209 -15.26 4.87 -14.17
C LEU A 209 -15.76 4.82 -15.62
N ILE A 210 -15.71 5.96 -16.32
CA ILE A 210 -16.01 6.08 -17.74
C ILE A 210 -15.07 5.23 -18.60
N GLN A 211 -13.76 5.34 -18.39
CA GLN A 211 -12.78 4.54 -19.17
C GLN A 211 -12.95 3.03 -18.95
N LEU A 212 -13.26 2.59 -17.73
CA LEU A 212 -13.54 1.18 -17.44
C LEU A 212 -14.78 0.70 -18.20
N ARG A 213 -15.85 1.49 -18.21
CA ARG A 213 -17.06 1.22 -19.01
C ARG A 213 -16.75 1.15 -20.50
N ASP A 214 -16.03 2.13 -21.03
CA ASP A 214 -15.76 2.26 -22.46
C ASP A 214 -14.87 1.13 -23.00
N LYS A 215 -14.13 0.44 -22.13
CA LYS A 215 -13.46 -0.84 -22.45
C LYS A 215 -14.41 -2.03 -22.62
N GLY A 216 -15.72 -1.84 -22.53
CA GLY A 216 -16.72 -2.90 -22.66
C GLY A 216 -17.02 -3.61 -21.34
N ASN A 217 -16.79 -2.97 -20.21
CA ASN A 217 -17.15 -3.53 -18.89
C ASN A 217 -18.47 -2.95 -18.39
N THR A 218 -19.09 -3.66 -17.45
CA THR A 218 -20.21 -3.13 -16.66
C THR A 218 -19.67 -2.55 -15.36
N VAL A 219 -20.03 -1.32 -15.03
CA VAL A 219 -19.56 -0.64 -13.81
C VAL A 219 -20.76 -0.29 -12.93
N LEU A 220 -20.85 -0.92 -11.76
CA LEU A 220 -21.84 -0.62 -10.73
C LEU A 220 -21.16 0.21 -9.64
N VAL A 221 -21.74 1.35 -9.28
CA VAL A 221 -21.18 2.27 -8.29
C VAL A 221 -22.26 2.59 -7.27
N VAL A 222 -21.96 2.40 -5.98
CA VAL A 222 -22.76 2.95 -4.88
C VAL A 222 -22.16 4.31 -4.56
N GLU A 223 -22.93 5.39 -4.72
CA GLU A 223 -22.48 6.76 -4.49
C GLU A 223 -23.62 7.69 -4.11
N HIS A 224 -23.29 8.69 -3.31
CA HIS A 224 -24.22 9.74 -2.90
C HIS A 224 -23.80 11.13 -3.42
N LYS A 225 -22.62 11.25 -4.05
CA LYS A 225 -22.13 12.53 -4.57
C LYS A 225 -22.76 12.90 -5.92
N PRO A 226 -23.33 14.13 -6.06
CA PRO A 226 -23.96 14.59 -7.30
C PRO A 226 -23.05 14.52 -8.52
N GLU A 227 -21.75 14.75 -8.36
CA GLU A 227 -20.77 14.74 -9.43
C GLU A 227 -20.62 13.35 -10.05
N VAL A 228 -20.75 12.28 -9.26
CA VAL A 228 -20.67 10.89 -9.74
C VAL A 228 -22.00 10.47 -10.36
N ILE A 229 -23.12 10.83 -9.71
CA ILE A 229 -24.46 10.58 -10.24
C ILE A 229 -24.63 11.23 -11.62
N GLY A 230 -24.07 12.43 -11.80
CA GLY A 230 -24.15 13.20 -13.05
C GLY A 230 -23.47 12.57 -14.26
N ILE A 231 -22.52 11.64 -14.08
CA ILE A 231 -21.86 10.92 -15.19
C ILE A 231 -22.48 9.55 -15.50
N ALA A 232 -23.49 9.15 -14.75
CA ALA A 232 -24.07 7.82 -14.85
C ALA A 232 -24.92 7.66 -16.12
N ASP A 233 -24.79 6.52 -16.79
CA ASP A 233 -25.69 6.14 -17.90
C ASP A 233 -27.08 5.76 -17.35
N HIS A 234 -27.10 5.14 -16.16
CA HIS A 234 -28.30 4.75 -15.45
C HIS A 234 -28.16 5.07 -13.96
N VAL A 235 -29.24 5.57 -13.37
CA VAL A 235 -29.32 5.81 -11.93
C VAL A 235 -30.44 4.94 -11.36
N VAL A 236 -30.13 4.24 -10.27
CA VAL A 236 -31.11 3.46 -9.52
C VAL A 236 -31.18 4.04 -8.12
N ASP A 237 -32.33 4.57 -7.76
CA ASP A 237 -32.56 5.10 -6.41
C ASP A 237 -33.13 4.01 -5.51
N LEU A 238 -32.46 3.76 -4.38
CA LEU A 238 -32.80 2.67 -3.45
C LEU A 238 -33.75 3.12 -2.35
N GLY A 239 -34.92 3.61 -2.75
CA GLY A 239 -36.08 3.80 -1.86
C GLY A 239 -35.89 4.81 -0.72
N PRO A 240 -36.98 5.28 -0.10
CA PRO A 240 -36.93 6.45 0.79
C PRO A 240 -36.37 6.19 2.20
N ALA A 241 -36.05 4.95 2.58
CA ALA A 241 -35.59 4.62 3.93
C ALA A 241 -34.77 3.32 3.99
N ALA A 242 -33.77 3.28 4.88
CA ALA A 242 -33.11 2.04 5.29
C ALA A 242 -34.05 1.19 6.15
N GLY A 243 -34.37 -0.05 5.73
CA GLY A 243 -35.24 -0.95 6.48
C GLY A 243 -36.10 -1.88 5.62
N SER A 244 -37.09 -2.53 6.22
CA SER A 244 -37.98 -3.58 5.68
C SER A 244 -38.99 -3.12 4.60
N VAL A 245 -38.66 -2.07 3.85
CA VAL A 245 -39.44 -1.65 2.67
C VAL A 245 -38.73 -2.21 1.44
N VAL A 246 -39.36 -3.17 0.78
CA VAL A 246 -38.82 -3.80 -0.43
C VAL A 246 -38.61 -2.72 -1.49
N ALA A 247 -37.36 -2.44 -1.84
CA ALA A 247 -37.02 -1.53 -2.93
C ALA A 247 -37.78 -1.96 -4.20
N ARG A 248 -38.56 -1.04 -4.78
CA ARG A 248 -39.37 -1.32 -5.97
C ARG A 248 -38.52 -0.95 -7.19
N TRP A 249 -38.03 -1.96 -7.90
CA TRP A 249 -37.12 -1.79 -9.04
C TRP A 249 -37.89 -1.60 -10.35
N SER A 250 -37.44 -0.70 -11.21
CA SER A 250 -37.85 -0.62 -12.61
C SER A 250 -36.60 -0.53 -13.49
N MET A 251 -36.14 -1.66 -14.01
CA MET A 251 -35.05 -1.71 -14.99
C MET A 251 -35.60 -1.90 -16.41
N LYS A 252 -35.10 -1.11 -17.37
CA LYS A 252 -35.18 -1.42 -18.80
C LYS A 252 -33.77 -1.34 -19.41
N ALA A 253 -33.33 -2.44 -20.02
CA ALA A 253 -32.12 -2.66 -20.82
C ALA A 253 -30.76 -2.75 -20.08
N ARG A 254 -29.76 -3.31 -20.82
CA ARG A 254 -28.40 -3.70 -20.34
C ARG A 254 -27.69 -2.50 -19.68
N CYS A 255 -27.44 -2.58 -18.37
CA CYS A 255 -26.77 -1.51 -17.63
C CYS A 255 -25.27 -1.45 -17.97
N ARG A 256 -24.72 -0.25 -18.19
CA ARG A 256 -23.29 -0.01 -18.47
C ARG A 256 -22.59 0.80 -17.37
N VAL A 257 -23.23 1.84 -16.84
CA VAL A 257 -22.90 2.46 -15.54
C VAL A 257 -24.19 2.60 -14.73
N CYS A 258 -24.27 1.94 -13.59
CA CYS A 258 -25.40 2.06 -12.66
C CYS A 258 -24.90 2.78 -11.40
N VAL A 259 -25.41 3.98 -11.08
CA VAL A 259 -25.17 4.62 -9.79
C VAL A 259 -26.35 4.36 -8.87
N ALA A 260 -26.10 3.67 -7.75
CA ALA A 260 -27.06 3.51 -6.68
C ALA A 260 -26.91 4.67 -5.69
N ALA A 261 -27.91 5.56 -5.67
CA ALA A 261 -27.97 6.62 -4.66
C ALA A 261 -28.65 6.06 -3.40
N GLU A 262 -27.99 6.20 -2.26
CA GLU A 262 -28.62 5.96 -0.95
C GLU A 262 -29.41 7.22 -0.59
N ALA A 263 -30.66 7.06 -0.14
CA ALA A 263 -31.54 8.19 0.14
C ALA A 263 -30.94 9.09 1.23
N SER A 264 -30.59 10.31 0.85
CA SER A 264 -30.32 11.38 1.82
C SER A 264 -31.59 11.62 2.65
N PRO A 265 -31.50 11.73 4.00
CA PRO A 265 -32.65 12.09 4.84
C PRO A 265 -33.23 13.47 4.51
N ALA A 266 -32.56 14.25 3.66
CA ALA A 266 -33.05 15.52 3.14
C ALA A 266 -32.79 15.60 1.63
N GLY A 267 -33.86 15.52 0.82
CA GLY A 267 -33.82 15.98 -0.58
C GLY A 267 -34.62 15.15 -1.57
N THR A 268 -35.89 15.48 -1.75
CA THR A 268 -36.74 15.09 -2.91
C THR A 268 -36.11 15.53 -4.23
N TRP A 269 -36.04 14.64 -5.24
CA TRP A 269 -35.89 15.07 -6.65
C TRP A 269 -36.71 14.25 -7.65
N THR A 270 -37.18 14.98 -8.65
CA THR A 270 -38.20 14.65 -9.65
C THR A 270 -37.57 14.10 -10.93
N THR A 271 -38.34 13.29 -11.66
CA THR A 271 -38.00 12.67 -12.94
C THR A 271 -37.68 13.69 -14.04
N VAL A 272 -36.56 13.51 -14.75
CA VAL A 272 -36.30 14.16 -16.04
C VAL A 272 -36.09 13.08 -17.10
N ARG A 273 -37.06 12.95 -18.02
CA ARG A 273 -36.87 12.24 -19.30
C ARG A 273 -35.98 13.09 -20.20
N ARG A 274 -35.01 12.47 -20.86
CA ARG A 274 -34.59 12.90 -22.19
C ARG A 274 -34.91 11.81 -23.20
N SER A 275 -35.54 12.27 -24.28
CA SER A 275 -35.81 11.60 -25.55
C SER A 275 -34.57 11.01 -26.18
#